data_AF-A0A388KIW3-F1
#
_entry.id   AF-A0A388KIW3-F1
#
_cell.length_a   1.000
_cell.length_b   1.000
_cell.length_c   1.000
_cell.angle_alpha   90.00
_cell.angle_beta   90.00
_cell.angle_gamma   90.00
#
_symmetry.space_group_name_H-M   'P 1'
#
loop_
_entity.id
_entity.type
_entity.pdbx_description
1 polymer ?
#
loop_
_entity_poly.entity_id
_entity_poly.type
_entity_poly.pdbx_seq_one_letter_code
_entity_poly.pdbx_strand_id
1 'polypeptide(L)'
;MDEVENLKVAGNTAFKRGRFEMAADFYLRAIEIVEEGNEADLAPLRSNLSFALLKLDQPQEALVEADKCIDLKESWSKGHFRKAEALFALKNYAGAELSYQRALELLMHVVTGGQAPNDDFLRKRLSLIEEAKSGFYFRQLVPGRDFAVSSSSFIENQLALWLSCSWAMGRAQTVLTAESRITCWLDLQMDNHIADTTAPDFNQGLQVVYMLALGTLGYKPLALSLIFVSAQQMRNLVYAVGDARTRECFIIDAAWDVKGIRRFLASENMKLVGAIVTHYHFDHTGGPPPAPFDVLGIHLPGAKELAMQDEIPIYVNKHDAEILVTKNKVPATSIIELEDNSELYVGEIKLKFLHTPGHTPGSQCILLENIPGCLNDKILITGDTLFKGTCGRLDLPDCDVKAMYNSLQKVLAKMGDDVRVFPGHDYGGARTTIACERQRGYLKTLSEDEWMHMHCPPEKRAA
;
A
#
# COMPACT_ATOMS: atom_id res chain seq x y z
N MET A 1 40.26 -9.79 23.33
CA MET A 1 39.11 -8.87 23.33
C MET A 1 39.11 -7.97 22.10
N ASP A 2 40.21 -7.27 21.77
CA ASP A 2 40.26 -6.35 20.63
C ASP A 2 39.92 -6.97 19.27
N GLU A 3 40.37 -8.21 19.01
CA GLU A 3 40.10 -8.90 17.75
C GLU A 3 38.63 -9.30 17.56
N VAL A 4 37.99 -9.83 18.61
CA VAL A 4 36.57 -10.22 18.60
C VAL A 4 35.69 -9.00 18.36
N GLU A 5 35.95 -7.88 19.05
CA GLU A 5 35.18 -6.65 18.86
C GLU A 5 35.39 -6.08 17.45
N ASN A 6 36.61 -6.12 16.92
CA ASN A 6 36.89 -5.70 15.54
C ASN A 6 36.11 -6.53 14.51
N LEU A 7 36.06 -7.85 14.67
CA LEU A 7 35.28 -8.72 13.80
C LEU A 7 33.77 -8.46 13.95
N LYS A 8 33.27 -8.26 15.17
CA LYS A 8 31.87 -7.89 15.41
C LYS A 8 31.50 -6.57 14.71
N VAL A 9 32.36 -5.56 14.81
CA VAL A 9 32.17 -4.25 14.15
C VAL A 9 32.23 -4.39 12.62
N ALA A 10 33.16 -5.20 12.09
CA ALA A 10 33.25 -5.50 10.67
C ALA A 10 31.97 -6.19 10.16
N GLY A 11 31.48 -7.21 10.88
CA GLY A 11 30.24 -7.91 10.59
C GLY A 11 29.02 -6.96 10.59
N ASN A 12 28.89 -6.12 11.62
CA ASN A 12 27.82 -5.12 11.71
C ASN A 12 27.88 -4.13 10.54
N THR A 13 29.07 -3.73 10.12
CA THR A 13 29.28 -2.82 8.99
C THR A 13 28.93 -3.47 7.66
N ALA A 14 29.33 -4.73 7.45
CA ALA A 14 28.97 -5.51 6.26
C ALA A 14 27.45 -5.70 6.17
N PHE A 15 26.81 -6.04 7.30
CA PHE A 15 25.36 -6.21 7.40
C PHE A 15 24.60 -4.94 7.00
N LYS A 16 25.00 -3.78 7.54
CA LYS A 16 24.40 -2.47 7.18
C LYS A 16 24.54 -2.12 5.69
N ARG A 17 25.55 -2.67 5.02
CA ARG A 17 25.82 -2.49 3.59
C ARG A 17 25.15 -3.55 2.71
N GLY A 18 24.29 -4.41 3.29
CA GLY A 18 23.60 -5.48 2.55
C GLY A 18 24.49 -6.65 2.15
N ARG A 19 25.73 -6.74 2.67
CA ARG A 19 26.68 -7.83 2.36
C ARG A 19 26.55 -8.92 3.42
N PHE A 20 25.47 -9.69 3.33
CA PHE A 20 25.08 -10.63 4.38
C PHE A 20 26.01 -11.84 4.51
N GLU A 21 26.55 -12.36 3.40
CA GLU A 21 27.55 -13.45 3.41
C GLU A 21 28.80 -13.04 4.17
N MET A 22 29.35 -11.86 3.84
CA MET A 22 30.51 -11.30 4.55
C MET A 22 30.19 -11.05 6.03
N ALA A 23 28.99 -10.58 6.34
CA ALA A 23 28.60 -10.36 7.73
C ALA A 23 28.58 -11.68 8.51
N ALA A 24 28.01 -12.75 7.94
CA ALA A 24 27.99 -14.08 8.52
C ALA A 24 29.40 -14.63 8.76
N ASP A 25 30.31 -14.50 7.77
CA ASP A 25 31.72 -14.90 7.91
C ASP A 25 32.40 -14.20 9.09
N PHE A 26 32.26 -12.87 9.20
CA PHE A 26 32.86 -12.12 10.32
C PHE A 26 32.31 -12.56 11.67
N TYR A 27 31.00 -12.84 11.78
CA TYR A 27 30.42 -13.32 13.04
C TYR A 27 30.88 -14.74 13.37
N LEU A 28 30.97 -15.65 12.40
CA LEU A 28 31.48 -17.00 12.60
C LEU A 28 32.93 -16.98 13.11
N ARG A 29 33.80 -16.21 12.47
CA ARG A 29 35.20 -16.04 12.89
C ARG A 29 35.30 -15.43 14.29
N ALA A 30 34.44 -14.46 14.61
CA ALA A 30 34.41 -13.90 15.97
C ALA A 30 34.01 -14.95 17.00
N ILE A 31 33.03 -15.80 16.69
CA ILE A 31 32.56 -16.89 17.55
C ILE A 31 33.67 -17.92 17.81
N GLU A 32 34.46 -18.26 16.79
CA GLU A 32 35.57 -19.23 16.90
C GLU A 32 36.70 -18.77 17.85
N ILE A 33 36.86 -17.45 18.03
CA ILE A 33 37.91 -16.86 18.86
C ILE A 33 37.46 -16.71 20.33
N VAL A 34 36.16 -16.57 20.58
CA VAL A 34 35.66 -16.35 21.94
C VAL A 34 35.76 -17.65 22.75
N GLU A 35 36.37 -17.56 23.95
CA GLU A 35 36.50 -18.69 24.87
C GLU A 35 35.12 -19.25 25.28
N GLU A 36 35.03 -20.58 25.35
CA GLU A 36 33.83 -21.27 25.85
C GLU A 36 33.50 -20.79 27.27
N GLY A 37 32.26 -20.31 27.47
CA GLY A 37 31.79 -19.76 28.74
C GLY A 37 31.73 -18.22 28.81
N ASN A 38 32.28 -17.49 27.82
CA ASN A 38 32.05 -16.04 27.71
C ASN A 38 30.71 -15.73 27.01
N GLU A 39 29.62 -15.96 27.74
CA GLU A 39 28.25 -15.75 27.29
C GLU A 39 27.96 -14.29 26.86
N ALA A 40 28.63 -13.33 27.51
CA ALA A 40 28.43 -11.90 27.27
C ALA A 40 28.80 -11.49 25.84
N ASP A 41 29.85 -12.10 25.28
CA ASP A 41 30.29 -11.85 23.90
C ASP A 41 29.67 -12.85 22.90
N LEU A 42 29.50 -14.12 23.29
CA LEU A 42 28.95 -15.16 22.41
C LEU A 42 27.48 -14.93 22.05
N ALA A 43 26.61 -14.59 23.02
CA ALA A 43 25.17 -14.47 22.76
C ALA A 43 24.86 -13.38 21.71
N PRO A 44 25.43 -12.16 21.78
CA PRO A 44 25.24 -11.15 20.73
C PRO A 44 25.73 -11.58 19.35
N LEU A 45 26.86 -12.29 19.26
CA LEU A 45 27.40 -12.79 18.00
C LEU A 45 26.48 -13.84 17.37
N ARG A 46 26.01 -14.81 18.16
CA ARG A 46 25.05 -15.84 17.72
C ARG A 46 23.72 -15.21 17.25
N SER A 47 23.21 -14.21 17.99
CA SER A 47 22.02 -13.43 17.60
C SER A 47 22.19 -12.69 16.26
N ASN A 48 23.38 -12.12 16.03
CA ASN A 48 23.69 -11.40 14.80
C ASN A 48 23.89 -12.34 13.61
N LEU A 49 24.54 -13.48 13.83
CA LEU A 49 24.71 -14.54 12.83
C LEU A 49 23.36 -15.11 12.39
N SER A 50 22.49 -15.46 13.35
CA SER A 50 21.11 -15.88 13.06
C SER A 50 20.39 -14.88 12.14
N PHE A 51 20.56 -13.58 12.38
CA PHE A 51 19.95 -12.56 11.52
C PHE A 51 20.57 -12.47 10.13
N ALA A 52 21.88 -12.64 10.01
CA ALA A 52 22.57 -12.69 8.72
C ALA A 52 22.09 -13.89 7.88
N LEU A 53 21.97 -15.06 8.50
CA LEU A 53 21.47 -16.29 7.86
C LEU A 53 20.03 -16.13 7.36
N LEU A 54 19.14 -15.47 8.12
CA LEU A 54 17.79 -15.16 7.64
C LEU A 54 17.79 -14.26 6.40
N LYS A 55 18.75 -13.33 6.29
CA LYS A 55 18.89 -12.48 5.10
C LYS A 55 19.46 -13.22 3.89
N LEU A 56 20.07 -14.39 4.12
CA LEU A 56 20.57 -15.30 3.09
C LEU A 56 19.55 -16.40 2.73
N ASP A 57 18.31 -16.31 3.22
CA ASP A 57 17.27 -17.32 3.02
C ASP A 57 17.67 -18.71 3.56
N GLN A 58 18.38 -18.73 4.69
CA GLN A 58 18.83 -19.93 5.42
C GLN A 58 18.15 -20.02 6.80
N PRO A 59 16.83 -20.30 6.84
CA PRO A 59 16.07 -20.19 8.08
C PRO A 59 16.29 -21.35 9.06
N GLN A 60 16.71 -22.54 8.61
CA GLN A 60 17.05 -23.66 9.48
C GLN A 60 18.33 -23.38 10.28
N GLU A 61 19.38 -22.90 9.62
CA GLU A 61 20.66 -22.53 10.23
C GLU A 61 20.46 -21.33 11.16
N ALA A 62 19.65 -20.36 10.75
CA ALA A 62 19.30 -19.22 11.59
C ALA A 62 18.60 -19.63 12.88
N LEU A 63 17.72 -20.65 12.83
CA LEU A 63 17.05 -21.21 14.01
C LEU A 63 18.06 -21.83 14.97
N VAL A 64 18.99 -22.64 14.46
CA VAL A 64 20.06 -23.27 15.26
C VAL A 64 20.89 -22.22 15.99
N GLU A 65 21.27 -21.13 15.31
CA GLU A 65 22.05 -20.05 15.93
C GLU A 65 21.24 -19.23 16.93
N ALA A 66 19.93 -19.08 16.72
CA ALA A 66 19.04 -18.46 17.69
C ALA A 66 18.85 -19.32 18.95
N ASP A 67 18.73 -20.65 18.80
CA ASP A 67 18.66 -21.57 19.93
C ASP A 67 19.94 -21.52 20.76
N LYS A 68 21.12 -21.58 20.12
CA LYS A 68 22.42 -21.41 20.81
C LYS A 68 22.51 -20.07 21.55
N CYS A 69 21.97 -18.99 20.98
CA CYS A 69 21.91 -17.68 21.64
C CYS A 69 21.05 -17.71 22.92
N ILE A 70 19.92 -18.43 22.88
CA ILE A 70 19.02 -18.59 24.02
C ILE A 70 19.66 -19.49 25.08
N ASP A 71 20.34 -20.57 24.69
CA ASP A 71 21.06 -21.46 25.60
C ASP A 71 22.14 -20.70 26.39
N LEU A 72 22.81 -19.74 25.75
CA LEU A 72 23.80 -18.86 26.39
C LEU A 72 23.17 -17.79 27.26
N LYS A 73 21.96 -17.30 26.93
CA LYS A 73 21.33 -16.18 27.64
C LYS A 73 19.81 -16.24 27.56
N GLU A 74 19.21 -17.13 28.35
CA GLU A 74 17.77 -17.42 28.30
C GLU A 74 16.89 -16.20 28.58
N SER A 75 17.33 -15.31 29.49
CA SER A 75 16.60 -14.11 29.88
C SER A 75 16.65 -12.97 28.85
N TRP A 76 17.38 -13.15 27.74
CA TRP A 76 17.53 -12.11 26.74
C TRP A 76 16.46 -12.18 25.65
N SER A 77 15.53 -11.23 25.69
CA SER A 77 14.41 -11.13 24.74
C SER A 77 14.83 -11.19 23.26
N LYS A 78 16.00 -10.63 22.91
CA LYS A 78 16.50 -10.63 21.53
C LYS A 78 16.80 -12.03 20.99
N GLY A 79 17.23 -12.97 21.84
CA GLY A 79 17.44 -14.37 21.45
C GLY A 79 16.13 -15.04 21.01
N HIS A 80 15.11 -14.95 21.88
CA HIS A 80 13.76 -15.45 21.61
C HIS A 80 13.14 -14.79 20.37
N PHE A 81 13.36 -13.50 20.18
CA PHE A 81 12.94 -12.79 18.97
C PHE A 81 13.59 -13.35 17.69
N ARG A 82 14.89 -13.65 17.70
CA ARG A 82 15.57 -14.26 16.53
C ARG A 82 15.02 -15.65 16.21
N LYS A 83 14.78 -16.46 17.26
CA LYS A 83 14.15 -17.78 17.12
C LYS A 83 12.77 -17.65 16.49
N ALA A 84 11.98 -16.67 16.95
CA ALA A 84 10.65 -16.41 16.43
C ALA A 84 10.68 -16.02 14.94
N GLU A 85 11.60 -15.14 14.51
CA GLU A 85 11.77 -14.78 13.10
C GLU A 85 12.18 -15.98 12.23
N ALA A 86 13.07 -16.85 12.73
CA ALA A 86 13.47 -18.06 12.01
C ALA A 86 12.33 -19.08 11.89
N LEU A 87 11.60 -19.35 12.97
CA LEU A 87 10.41 -20.21 12.95
C LEU A 87 9.32 -19.65 12.05
N PHE A 88 9.16 -18.32 12.00
CA PHE A 88 8.23 -17.66 11.09
C PHE A 88 8.62 -17.88 9.63
N ALA A 89 9.90 -17.73 9.28
CA ALA A 89 10.41 -18.01 7.94
C ALA A 89 10.23 -19.50 7.55
N LEU A 90 10.35 -20.42 8.51
CA LEU A 90 10.06 -21.85 8.35
C LEU A 90 8.56 -22.18 8.27
N LYS A 91 7.67 -21.19 8.35
CA LYS A 91 6.21 -21.35 8.45
C LYS A 91 5.76 -22.17 9.67
N ASN A 92 6.62 -22.33 10.67
CA ASN A 92 6.25 -22.89 11.98
C ASN A 92 5.66 -21.78 12.85
N TYR A 93 4.45 -21.34 12.51
CA TYR A 93 3.79 -20.21 13.16
C TYR A 93 3.44 -20.47 14.63
N ALA A 94 3.16 -21.73 15.00
CA ALA A 94 2.91 -22.10 16.38
C ALA A 94 4.16 -21.90 17.27
N GLY A 95 5.32 -22.39 16.82
CA GLY A 95 6.58 -22.17 17.53
C GLY A 95 7.03 -20.70 17.52
N ALA A 96 6.79 -19.99 16.41
CA ALA A 96 7.08 -18.56 16.30
C ALA A 96 6.29 -17.75 17.32
N GLU A 97 4.99 -18.02 17.49
CA GLU A 97 4.14 -17.33 18.48
C GLU A 97 4.69 -17.48 19.89
N LEU A 98 4.95 -18.71 20.33
CA LEU A 98 5.49 -19.00 21.67
C LEU A 98 6.79 -18.23 21.90
N SER A 99 7.65 -18.16 20.88
CA SER A 99 8.93 -17.45 20.95
C SER A 99 8.75 -15.92 20.99
N TYR A 100 7.80 -15.34 20.24
CA TYR A 100 7.48 -13.91 20.34
C TYR A 100 6.82 -13.54 21.67
N GLN A 101 5.90 -14.36 22.17
CA GLN A 101 5.28 -14.18 23.48
C GLN A 101 6.36 -14.20 24.58
N ARG A 102 7.28 -15.16 24.53
CA ARG A 102 8.42 -15.21 25.45
C ARG A 102 9.33 -13.98 25.35
N ALA A 103 9.62 -13.52 24.13
CA ALA A 103 10.39 -12.29 23.93
C ALA A 103 9.69 -11.07 24.56
N LEU A 104 8.36 -10.97 24.42
CA LEU A 104 7.55 -9.90 24.99
C LEU A 104 7.49 -9.96 26.52
N GLU A 105 7.27 -11.16 27.09
CA GLU A 105 7.32 -11.39 28.54
C GLU A 105 8.65 -10.92 29.15
N LEU A 106 9.77 -11.31 28.55
CA LEU A 106 11.10 -10.94 29.01
C LEU A 106 11.35 -9.43 28.93
N LEU A 107 10.78 -8.73 27.94
CA LEU A 107 10.82 -7.26 27.88
C LEU A 107 9.98 -6.61 28.99
N MET A 108 8.84 -7.20 29.34
CA MET A 108 7.96 -6.69 30.40
C MET A 108 8.58 -6.85 31.80
N HIS A 109 9.31 -7.94 32.04
CA HIS A 109 9.95 -8.19 33.33
C HIS A 109 11.17 -7.29 33.64
N VAL A 110 11.73 -6.60 32.63
CA VAL A 110 12.83 -5.63 32.82
C VAL A 110 12.34 -4.28 33.37
N VAL A 111 11.04 -3.99 33.28
CA VAL A 111 10.43 -2.74 33.77
C VAL A 111 9.80 -2.97 35.15
N THR A 112 10.59 -2.84 36.22
CA THR A 112 10.01 -2.67 37.57
C THR A 112 9.38 -1.28 37.66
N GLY A 113 8.06 -1.21 37.53
CA GLY A 113 7.26 -0.02 37.80
C GLY A 113 6.83 0.75 36.55
N GLY A 114 5.65 0.42 36.03
CA GLY A 114 4.88 1.30 35.15
C GLY A 114 5.08 1.03 33.65
N GLN A 115 4.04 0.45 33.04
CA GLN A 115 3.80 0.27 31.59
C GLN A 115 4.85 -0.55 30.80
N ALA A 116 4.39 -1.66 30.22
CA ALA A 116 5.14 -2.44 29.24
C ALA A 116 5.62 -1.52 28.11
N PRO A 117 6.87 -1.65 27.62
CA PRO A 117 7.30 -0.95 26.43
C PRO A 117 6.29 -1.22 25.31
N ASN A 118 5.81 -0.16 24.67
CA ASN A 118 4.95 -0.25 23.51
C ASN A 118 5.79 -0.76 22.32
N ASP A 119 6.14 -2.04 22.33
CA ASP A 119 6.85 -2.66 21.23
C ASP A 119 5.83 -3.01 20.14
N ASP A 120 5.40 -1.98 19.41
CA ASP A 120 4.48 -2.06 18.28
C ASP A 120 4.98 -3.07 17.24
N PHE A 121 6.30 -3.32 17.17
CA PHE A 121 6.89 -4.29 16.25
C PHE A 121 6.58 -5.73 16.68
N LEU A 122 6.78 -6.09 17.95
CA LEU A 122 6.43 -7.42 18.46
C LEU A 122 4.93 -7.69 18.39
N ARG A 123 4.10 -6.70 18.73
CA ARG A 123 2.64 -6.81 18.59
C ARG A 123 2.21 -7.01 17.14
N LYS A 124 2.85 -6.29 16.20
CA LYS A 124 2.64 -6.51 14.76
C LYS A 124 3.03 -7.93 14.34
N ARG A 125 4.15 -8.47 14.84
CA ARG A 125 4.56 -9.87 14.55
C ARG A 125 3.58 -10.90 15.09
N LEU A 126 3.06 -10.72 16.31
CA LEU A 126 2.03 -11.60 16.87
C LEU A 126 0.74 -11.55 16.05
N SER A 127 0.31 -10.36 15.62
CA SER A 127 -0.84 -10.19 14.71
C SER A 127 -0.62 -10.89 13.37
N LEU A 128 0.58 -10.79 12.77
CA LEU A 128 0.93 -11.52 11.55
C LEU A 128 0.90 -13.04 11.73
N ILE A 129 1.20 -13.54 12.92
CA ILE A 129 1.09 -14.98 13.23
C ILE A 129 -0.36 -15.40 13.41
N GLU A 130 -1.17 -14.58 14.08
CA GLU A 130 -2.61 -14.82 14.19
C GLU A 130 -3.24 -14.87 12.79
N GLU A 131 -2.87 -13.97 11.88
CA GLU A 131 -3.25 -14.00 10.47
C GLU A 131 -2.72 -15.24 9.73
N ALA A 132 -1.47 -15.63 9.98
CA ALA A 132 -0.89 -16.84 9.38
C ALA A 132 -1.56 -18.13 9.88
N LYS A 133 -2.00 -18.15 11.14
CA LYS A 133 -2.75 -19.26 11.75
C LYS A 133 -4.18 -19.30 11.29
N SER A 134 -4.82 -18.14 11.15
CA SER A 134 -6.18 -18.03 10.62
C SER A 134 -6.22 -18.34 9.13
N GLY A 135 -5.11 -18.25 8.41
CA GLY A 135 -5.11 -18.40 6.96
C GLY A 135 -5.80 -17.22 6.26
N PHE A 136 -6.19 -16.17 6.98
CA PHE A 136 -6.78 -14.98 6.38
C PHE A 136 -5.72 -13.90 6.18
N TYR A 137 -5.41 -13.60 4.92
CA TYR A 137 -4.55 -12.48 4.55
C TYR A 137 -5.42 -11.36 3.97
N PHE A 138 -5.42 -10.21 4.65
CA PHE A 138 -6.11 -9.01 4.19
C PHE A 138 -5.24 -7.78 4.42
N ARG A 139 -4.98 -7.03 3.35
CA ARG A 139 -4.25 -5.77 3.40
C ARG A 139 -5.01 -4.72 2.62
N GLN A 140 -5.16 -3.56 3.22
CA GLN A 140 -5.55 -2.34 2.54
C GLN A 140 -4.28 -1.53 2.28
N LEU A 141 -4.08 -1.12 1.04
CA LEU A 141 -2.90 -0.41 0.57
C LEU A 141 -3.33 0.93 -0.02
N VAL A 142 -2.59 1.98 0.30
CA VAL A 142 -2.84 3.34 -0.19
C VAL A 142 -1.73 3.76 -1.16
N PRO A 143 -2.02 3.92 -2.47
CA PRO A 143 -1.06 4.46 -3.43
C PRO A 143 -0.53 5.81 -2.97
N GLY A 144 0.79 6.02 -3.07
CA GLY A 144 1.39 7.28 -2.64
C GLY A 144 1.75 7.35 -1.14
N ARG A 145 1.29 6.40 -0.30
CA ARG A 145 1.63 6.29 1.14
C ARG A 145 2.28 4.95 1.48
N ASP A 146 1.60 3.84 1.22
CA ASP A 146 2.09 2.50 1.58
C ASP A 146 3.06 1.94 0.53
N PHE A 147 2.98 2.47 -0.68
CA PHE A 147 3.91 2.22 -1.77
C PHE A 147 3.97 3.47 -2.65
N ALA A 148 5.12 4.15 -2.59
CA ALA A 148 5.48 5.27 -3.45
C ALA A 148 7.00 5.35 -3.60
N VAL A 149 7.46 5.17 -4.85
CA VAL A 149 8.71 5.68 -5.45
C VAL A 149 10.04 5.15 -4.86
N SER A 150 10.96 4.72 -5.73
CA SER A 150 12.36 4.54 -5.34
C SER A 150 12.86 5.80 -4.64
N SER A 151 13.35 5.66 -3.41
CA SER A 151 13.77 6.76 -2.52
C SER A 151 14.75 7.77 -3.13
N SER A 152 15.35 7.48 -4.29
CA SER A 152 16.22 8.38 -5.04
C SER A 152 15.51 9.54 -5.76
N SER A 153 14.26 9.40 -6.20
CA SER A 153 13.63 10.41 -7.08
C SER A 153 12.70 11.40 -6.39
N PHE A 154 12.44 11.29 -5.08
CA PHE A 154 11.57 12.23 -4.36
C PHE A 154 12.28 13.58 -4.10
N ILE A 155 13.54 13.55 -3.67
CA ILE A 155 14.33 14.76 -3.42
C ILE A 155 14.64 15.47 -4.74
N GLU A 156 15.04 14.73 -5.78
CA GLU A 156 15.33 15.28 -7.10
C GLU A 156 14.09 15.92 -7.75
N ASN A 157 12.91 15.30 -7.64
CA ASN A 157 11.68 15.84 -8.22
C ASN A 157 11.09 17.02 -7.41
N GLN A 158 11.23 17.03 -6.09
CA GLN A 158 10.83 18.18 -5.26
C GLN A 158 11.74 19.39 -5.50
N LEU A 159 13.06 19.17 -5.68
CA LEU A 159 14.00 20.21 -6.09
C LEU A 159 13.67 20.76 -7.48
N ALA A 160 13.34 19.89 -8.44
CA ALA A 160 12.94 20.32 -9.79
C ALA A 160 11.63 21.12 -9.78
N LEU A 161 10.62 20.70 -9.00
CA LEU A 161 9.37 21.44 -8.86
C LEU A 161 9.59 22.78 -8.15
N TRP A 162 10.36 22.80 -7.05
CA TRP A 162 10.65 24.01 -6.29
C TRP A 162 11.46 25.02 -7.10
N LEU A 163 12.46 24.57 -7.88
CA LEU A 163 13.21 25.41 -8.80
C LEU A 163 12.31 25.94 -9.93
N SER A 164 11.40 25.13 -10.48
CA SER A 164 10.46 25.58 -11.52
C SER A 164 9.39 26.57 -11.02
N CYS A 165 8.86 26.35 -9.81
CA CYS A 165 7.88 27.26 -9.18
C CYS A 165 8.53 28.56 -8.68
N SER A 166 9.75 28.50 -8.15
CA SER A 166 10.48 29.70 -7.69
C SER A 166 10.93 30.59 -8.86
N TRP A 167 11.14 30.02 -10.05
CA TRP A 167 11.43 30.78 -11.26
C TRP A 167 10.15 31.33 -11.94
N ALA A 168 9.03 30.61 -11.86
CA ALA A 168 7.73 31.05 -12.37
C ALA A 168 7.08 32.17 -11.54
N MET A 169 7.43 32.31 -10.25
CA MET A 169 6.87 33.33 -9.35
C MET A 169 7.81 34.53 -9.11
N GLY A 170 8.50 34.98 -10.16
CA GLY A 170 9.22 36.26 -10.14
C GLY A 170 8.27 37.46 -10.13
N ARG A 171 8.05 38.03 -8.94
CA ARG A 171 7.41 39.34 -8.60
C ARG A 171 5.91 39.33 -8.27
N ALA A 172 5.60 38.92 -7.03
CA ALA A 172 4.57 39.61 -6.24
C ALA A 172 5.27 40.26 -5.04
N GLN A 173 5.50 41.57 -5.16
CA GLN A 173 6.18 42.40 -4.17
C GLN A 173 5.11 42.99 -3.26
N THR A 174 5.02 42.61 -1.98
CA THR A 174 4.95 43.54 -0.82
C THR A 174 4.74 42.85 0.55
N VAL A 175 5.59 43.25 1.49
CA VAL A 175 5.40 43.46 2.94
C VAL A 175 5.02 42.26 3.80
N LEU A 176 6.05 41.65 4.40
CA LEU A 176 6.01 41.29 5.83
C LEU A 176 7.32 41.79 6.46
N THR A 177 7.13 42.60 7.50
CA THR A 177 8.14 43.35 8.24
C THR A 177 9.07 42.46 9.06
N ALA A 178 10.21 43.06 9.41
CA ALA A 178 11.34 42.49 10.14
C ALA A 178 10.98 41.66 11.41
N GLU A 179 11.88 40.72 11.69
CA GLU A 179 12.04 39.93 12.93
C GLU A 179 11.09 38.74 13.15
N SER A 180 11.45 37.58 12.58
CA SER A 180 11.51 36.32 13.34
C SER A 180 12.24 35.24 12.54
N ARG A 181 13.21 34.62 13.20
CA ARG A 181 14.19 33.67 12.66
C ARG A 181 13.55 32.30 12.46
N ILE A 182 13.67 31.72 11.27
CA ILE A 182 13.89 30.28 11.10
C ILE A 182 15.10 30.14 10.19
N THR A 183 16.18 29.63 10.78
CA THR A 183 17.46 29.32 10.13
C THR A 183 17.47 27.83 9.84
N CYS A 184 17.81 27.45 8.60
CA CYS A 184 18.67 26.29 8.38
C CYS A 184 19.54 26.56 7.17
N TRP A 185 20.84 26.43 7.40
CA TRP A 185 21.97 26.84 6.57
C TRP A 185 22.30 25.82 5.49
N LEU A 186 22.76 26.31 4.33
CA LEU A 186 23.88 25.70 3.60
C LEU A 186 24.60 26.79 2.80
N ASP A 187 25.77 27.18 3.32
CA ASP A 187 26.74 28.10 2.74
C ASP A 187 27.30 27.57 1.41
N LEU A 188 27.38 28.45 0.41
CA LEU A 188 28.51 28.55 -0.51
C LEU A 188 28.59 30.01 -1.00
N GLN A 189 29.57 30.75 -0.47
CA GLN A 189 29.97 32.06 -0.95
C GLN A 189 30.51 31.97 -2.39
N MET A 190 30.16 32.94 -3.25
CA MET A 190 31.12 33.76 -4.00
C MET A 190 30.43 34.93 -4.73
N ASP A 191 31.19 36.02 -4.83
CA ASP A 191 30.80 37.41 -5.04
C ASP A 191 30.40 37.86 -6.47
N ASN A 192 29.64 38.98 -6.47
CA ASN A 192 29.78 40.20 -7.28
C ASN A 192 29.02 40.48 -8.62
N HIS A 193 28.38 41.66 -8.59
CA HIS A 193 28.17 42.71 -9.61
C HIS A 193 26.91 42.79 -10.50
N ILE A 194 26.02 43.73 -10.11
CA ILE A 194 25.46 44.91 -10.84
C ILE A 194 25.10 44.77 -12.34
N ALA A 195 23.84 45.00 -12.72
CA ALA A 195 23.37 46.20 -13.45
C ALA A 195 21.99 46.01 -14.14
N ASP A 196 21.28 47.12 -14.18
CA ASP A 196 19.96 47.44 -14.71
C ASP A 196 19.82 47.29 -16.25
N THR A 197 18.58 47.03 -16.72
CA THR A 197 17.86 47.73 -17.80
C THR A 197 17.02 46.88 -18.80
N THR A 198 15.79 47.35 -18.99
CA THR A 198 14.85 47.19 -20.13
C THR A 198 14.17 45.83 -20.39
N ALA A 199 12.84 45.82 -20.20
CA ALA A 199 11.93 44.80 -20.68
C ALA A 199 11.62 44.97 -22.17
N PRO A 200 11.41 43.86 -22.90
CA PRO A 200 10.25 43.79 -23.79
C PRO A 200 9.50 42.43 -23.77
N ASP A 201 8.20 42.53 -24.00
CA ASP A 201 7.21 41.52 -24.44
C ASP A 201 7.16 40.13 -23.75
N PHE A 202 6.28 40.03 -22.76
CA PHE A 202 6.06 38.84 -21.92
C PHE A 202 5.19 37.73 -22.54
N ASN A 203 4.66 37.90 -23.76
CA ASN A 203 3.67 36.96 -24.33
C ASN A 203 4.20 36.01 -25.42
N GLN A 204 5.47 36.10 -25.82
CA GLN A 204 6.09 35.12 -26.71
C GLN A 204 7.17 34.25 -26.01
N GLY A 205 7.65 34.67 -24.83
CA GLY A 205 8.64 33.91 -24.04
C GLY A 205 8.06 32.70 -23.28
N LEU A 206 6.79 32.75 -22.85
CA LEU A 206 6.16 31.68 -22.07
C LEU A 206 5.98 30.37 -22.87
N GLN A 207 5.75 30.45 -24.17
CA GLN A 207 5.64 29.26 -25.03
C GLN A 207 7.00 28.64 -25.38
N VAL A 208 8.05 29.45 -25.47
CA VAL A 208 9.40 28.99 -25.86
C VAL A 208 10.17 28.40 -24.67
N VAL A 209 9.98 28.92 -23.45
CA VAL A 209 10.64 28.39 -22.24
C VAL A 209 10.03 27.05 -21.79
N TYR A 210 8.72 26.84 -21.98
CA TYR A 210 8.11 25.52 -21.79
C TYR A 210 8.70 24.48 -22.74
N MET A 211 8.91 24.82 -24.01
CA MET A 211 9.47 23.91 -25.03
C MET A 211 10.97 23.62 -24.83
N LEU A 212 11.77 24.60 -24.38
CA LEU A 212 13.23 24.41 -24.20
C LEU A 212 13.60 23.66 -22.93
N ALA A 213 12.87 23.83 -21.82
CA ALA A 213 13.10 23.04 -20.60
C ALA A 213 12.73 21.55 -20.77
N LEU A 214 11.77 21.26 -21.67
CA LEU A 214 11.38 19.91 -22.05
C LEU A 214 12.33 19.24 -23.05
N GLY A 215 13.21 20.02 -23.70
CA GLY A 215 14.17 19.56 -24.69
C GLY A 215 15.46 18.94 -24.12
N THR A 216 15.87 19.34 -22.91
CA THR A 216 17.16 18.89 -22.31
C THR A 216 16.98 17.99 -21.08
N LEU A 217 15.84 18.07 -20.38
CA LEU A 217 15.45 17.13 -19.31
C LEU A 217 14.22 16.36 -19.81
N GLY A 218 14.45 15.33 -20.61
CA GLY A 218 13.41 14.69 -21.41
C GLY A 218 12.10 14.44 -20.64
N TYR A 219 10.97 14.86 -21.21
CA TYR A 219 9.55 14.80 -20.78
C TYR A 219 9.06 13.77 -19.71
N LYS A 220 9.77 12.68 -19.44
CA LYS A 220 9.28 11.55 -18.62
C LYS A 220 9.25 11.80 -17.10
N PRO A 221 10.23 12.47 -16.45
CA PRO A 221 10.24 12.63 -15.00
C PRO A 221 9.12 13.53 -14.48
N LEU A 222 8.81 14.62 -15.20
CA LEU A 222 7.78 15.59 -14.78
C LEU A 222 6.36 15.03 -14.91
N ALA A 223 6.09 14.27 -15.98
CA ALA A 223 4.83 13.56 -16.15
C ALA A 223 4.63 12.50 -15.04
N LEU A 224 5.70 11.79 -14.66
CA LEU A 224 5.65 10.80 -13.58
C LEU A 224 5.33 11.44 -12.22
N SER A 225 5.95 12.58 -11.89
CA SER A 225 5.71 13.24 -10.60
C SER A 225 4.29 13.80 -10.48
N LEU A 226 3.70 14.33 -11.57
CA LEU A 226 2.31 14.79 -11.60
C LEU A 226 1.31 13.64 -11.38
N ILE A 227 1.56 12.47 -11.99
CA ILE A 227 0.74 11.26 -11.82
C ILE A 227 0.62 10.89 -10.34
N PHE A 228 1.71 10.91 -9.57
CA PHE A 228 1.68 10.51 -8.16
C PHE A 228 1.02 11.55 -7.25
N VAL A 229 1.14 12.84 -7.57
CA VAL A 229 0.39 13.89 -6.87
C VAL A 229 -1.10 13.71 -7.12
N SER A 230 -1.50 13.43 -8.36
CA SER A 230 -2.88 13.09 -8.69
C SER A 230 -3.34 11.83 -7.96
N ALA A 231 -2.54 10.76 -7.91
CA ALA A 231 -2.84 9.53 -7.17
C ALA A 231 -3.19 9.80 -5.69
N GLN A 232 -2.39 10.64 -5.03
CA GLN A 232 -2.61 11.03 -3.63
C GLN A 232 -3.92 11.82 -3.45
N GLN A 233 -4.32 12.61 -4.44
CA GLN A 233 -5.57 13.35 -4.42
C GLN A 233 -6.79 12.46 -4.67
N MET A 234 -6.65 11.42 -5.49
CA MET A 234 -7.73 10.46 -5.76
C MET A 234 -8.03 9.57 -4.54
N ARG A 235 -7.05 9.37 -3.63
CA ARG A 235 -7.21 8.63 -2.37
C ARG A 235 -7.73 7.21 -2.54
N ASN A 236 -7.23 6.52 -3.57
CA ASN A 236 -7.63 5.15 -3.87
C ASN A 236 -7.21 4.19 -2.77
N LEU A 237 -8.00 3.15 -2.60
CA LEU A 237 -7.74 2.05 -1.69
C LEU A 237 -7.65 0.76 -2.51
N VAL A 238 -6.49 0.12 -2.43
CA VAL A 238 -6.21 -1.15 -3.10
C VAL A 238 -6.25 -2.25 -2.05
N TYR A 239 -6.82 -3.41 -2.37
CA TYR A 239 -6.92 -4.50 -1.40
C TYR A 239 -6.18 -5.75 -1.87
N ALA A 240 -5.35 -6.33 -1.00
CA ALA A 240 -4.84 -7.68 -1.20
C ALA A 240 -5.61 -8.64 -0.30
N VAL A 241 -6.25 -9.64 -0.90
CA VAL A 241 -7.07 -10.65 -0.22
C VAL A 241 -6.52 -12.03 -0.57
N GLY A 242 -6.15 -12.83 0.41
CA GLY A 242 -5.50 -14.10 0.15
C GLY A 242 -5.55 -15.10 1.29
N ASP A 243 -4.99 -16.29 1.04
CA ASP A 243 -4.78 -17.31 2.06
C ASP A 243 -3.32 -17.27 2.53
N ALA A 244 -3.12 -16.96 3.80
CA ALA A 244 -1.79 -16.86 4.40
C ALA A 244 -1.06 -18.22 4.47
N ARG A 245 -1.77 -19.35 4.32
CA ARG A 245 -1.21 -20.72 4.29
C ARG A 245 -0.69 -21.08 2.89
N THR A 246 -1.51 -20.89 1.86
CA THR A 246 -1.11 -21.15 0.46
C THR A 246 -0.17 -20.08 -0.08
N ARG A 247 -0.17 -18.90 0.56
CA ARG A 247 0.49 -17.67 0.11
C ARG A 247 -0.11 -17.11 -1.17
N GLU A 248 -1.28 -17.55 -1.60
CA GLU A 248 -1.92 -17.02 -2.80
C GLU A 248 -2.84 -15.85 -2.45
N CYS A 249 -2.89 -14.84 -3.30
CA CYS A 249 -3.77 -13.69 -3.12
C CYS A 249 -4.29 -13.12 -4.45
N PHE A 250 -5.44 -12.47 -4.36
CA PHE A 250 -5.95 -11.53 -5.34
C PHE A 250 -5.59 -10.11 -4.94
N ILE A 251 -5.36 -9.26 -5.95
CA ILE A 251 -5.33 -7.81 -5.77
C ILE A 251 -6.63 -7.22 -6.32
N ILE A 252 -7.27 -6.33 -5.58
CA ILE A 252 -8.52 -5.68 -5.97
C ILE A 252 -8.21 -4.21 -6.24
N ASP A 253 -8.64 -3.72 -7.40
CA ASP A 253 -8.52 -2.33 -7.84
C ASP A 253 -7.06 -1.83 -7.93
N ALA A 254 -6.19 -2.66 -8.51
CA ALA A 254 -4.78 -2.34 -8.68
C ALA A 254 -4.55 -1.18 -9.66
N ALA A 255 -4.03 -0.06 -9.15
CA ALA A 255 -3.64 1.10 -9.95
C ALA A 255 -2.42 1.87 -9.41
N TRP A 256 -1.93 2.79 -10.24
CA TRP A 256 -0.89 3.80 -9.99
C TRP A 256 0.54 3.26 -9.85
N ASP A 257 0.81 2.32 -8.94
CA ASP A 257 2.14 1.77 -8.69
C ASP A 257 2.12 0.24 -8.60
N VAL A 258 1.89 -0.40 -9.75
CA VAL A 258 1.92 -1.86 -9.91
C VAL A 258 3.24 -2.46 -9.43
N LYS A 259 4.36 -1.77 -9.65
CA LYS A 259 5.68 -2.20 -9.14
C LYS A 259 5.72 -2.18 -7.62
N GLY A 260 5.13 -1.18 -6.98
CA GLY A 260 4.96 -1.08 -5.54
C GLY A 260 4.12 -2.20 -4.97
N ILE A 261 2.98 -2.50 -5.61
CA ILE A 261 2.15 -3.66 -5.27
C ILE A 261 2.97 -4.95 -5.34
N ARG A 262 3.72 -5.17 -6.43
CA ARG A 262 4.60 -6.36 -6.57
C ARG A 262 5.67 -6.44 -5.50
N ARG A 263 6.34 -5.32 -5.17
CA ARG A 263 7.33 -5.27 -4.08
C ARG A 263 6.68 -5.58 -2.73
N PHE A 264 5.49 -5.06 -2.47
CA PHE A 264 4.75 -5.31 -1.24
C PHE A 264 4.40 -6.81 -1.12
N LEU A 265 3.79 -7.39 -2.15
CA LEU A 265 3.45 -8.81 -2.17
C LEU A 265 4.69 -9.70 -2.05
N ALA A 266 5.80 -9.36 -2.72
CA ALA A 266 7.06 -10.08 -2.59
C ALA A 266 7.64 -9.99 -1.16
N SER A 267 7.58 -8.82 -0.53
CA SER A 267 8.06 -8.63 0.86
C SER A 267 7.23 -9.42 1.87
N GLU A 268 5.96 -9.62 1.55
CA GLU A 268 5.06 -10.47 2.30
C GLU A 268 5.07 -11.91 1.76
N ASN A 269 5.97 -12.33 0.86
CA ASN A 269 6.02 -13.68 0.28
C ASN A 269 4.62 -14.20 -0.16
N MET A 270 3.85 -13.35 -0.85
CA MET A 270 2.54 -13.66 -1.41
C MET A 270 2.64 -13.77 -2.94
N LYS A 271 2.08 -14.86 -3.48
CA LYS A 271 1.90 -15.11 -4.90
C LYS A 271 0.59 -14.48 -5.37
N LEU A 272 0.67 -13.61 -6.36
CA LEU A 272 -0.49 -13.04 -7.02
C LEU A 272 -1.09 -14.08 -8.00
N VAL A 273 -2.36 -14.42 -7.83
CA VAL A 273 -3.06 -15.41 -8.70
C VAL A 273 -4.11 -14.80 -9.61
N GLY A 274 -4.43 -13.53 -9.42
CA GLY A 274 -5.39 -12.78 -10.22
C GLY A 274 -5.54 -11.36 -9.73
N ALA A 275 -6.07 -10.49 -10.58
CA ALA A 275 -6.56 -9.19 -10.16
C ALA A 275 -8.07 -9.12 -10.36
N ILE A 276 -8.73 -8.37 -9.49
CA ILE A 276 -10.17 -8.16 -9.52
C ILE A 276 -10.40 -6.67 -9.67
N VAL A 277 -11.35 -6.31 -10.52
CA VAL A 277 -11.75 -4.94 -10.78
C VAL A 277 -13.19 -4.76 -10.32
N THR A 278 -13.42 -3.85 -9.39
CA THR A 278 -14.78 -3.56 -8.88
C THR A 278 -15.61 -2.84 -9.93
N HIS A 279 -15.00 -2.03 -10.78
CA HIS A 279 -15.64 -1.35 -11.91
C HIS A 279 -14.60 -0.78 -12.89
N TYR A 280 -15.04 -0.30 -14.05
CA TYR A 280 -14.19 0.48 -14.94
C TYR A 280 -14.08 1.95 -14.49
N HIS A 281 -12.86 2.39 -14.15
CA HIS A 281 -12.48 3.80 -14.22
C HIS A 281 -10.95 3.94 -14.28
N PHE A 282 -10.48 5.08 -14.80
CA PHE A 282 -9.06 5.31 -15.12
C PHE A 282 -8.14 5.29 -13.88
N ASP A 283 -8.67 5.69 -12.73
CA ASP A 283 -7.91 5.87 -11.50
C ASP A 283 -7.65 4.57 -10.76
N HIS A 284 -8.50 3.53 -10.86
CA HIS A 284 -8.28 2.26 -10.16
C HIS A 284 -8.04 1.04 -11.08
N THR A 285 -8.32 1.14 -12.38
CA THR A 285 -7.92 0.08 -13.36
C THR A 285 -6.67 0.45 -14.16
N GLY A 286 -6.19 1.69 -14.03
CA GLY A 286 -5.16 2.27 -14.89
C GLY A 286 -5.72 2.67 -16.25
N GLY A 287 -4.86 3.04 -17.20
CA GLY A 287 -5.27 3.52 -18.53
C GLY A 287 -5.12 5.04 -18.72
N PRO A 288 -5.58 5.59 -19.85
CA PRO A 288 -5.43 7.01 -20.12
C PRO A 288 -6.32 7.83 -19.17
N PRO A 289 -5.83 8.96 -18.63
CA PRO A 289 -6.65 9.84 -17.83
C PRO A 289 -7.76 10.46 -18.67
N PRO A 290 -8.86 10.94 -18.07
CA PRO A 290 -9.98 11.54 -18.79
C PRO A 290 -9.61 12.93 -19.29
N ALA A 291 -10.40 13.45 -20.22
CA ALA A 291 -10.28 14.83 -20.68
C ALA A 291 -10.36 15.84 -19.51
N PRO A 292 -9.59 16.94 -19.54
CA PRO A 292 -8.67 17.35 -20.60
C PRO A 292 -7.26 16.75 -20.48
N PHE A 293 -7.02 15.79 -19.57
CA PHE A 293 -5.69 15.24 -19.30
C PHE A 293 -5.29 14.10 -20.25
N ASP A 294 -6.23 13.58 -21.03
CA ASP A 294 -6.01 12.57 -22.08
C ASP A 294 -4.98 13.02 -23.13
N VAL A 295 -4.90 14.33 -23.39
CA VAL A 295 -3.91 14.93 -24.31
C VAL A 295 -2.45 14.77 -23.87
N LEU A 296 -2.21 14.42 -22.60
CA LEU A 296 -0.86 14.27 -22.07
C LEU A 296 -0.17 12.98 -22.55
N GLY A 297 -0.91 12.06 -23.19
CA GLY A 297 -0.36 10.78 -23.67
C GLY A 297 0.07 9.83 -22.55
N ILE A 298 -0.31 10.13 -21.30
CA ILE A 298 0.00 9.34 -20.11
C ILE A 298 -0.93 8.13 -20.06
N HIS A 299 -0.39 6.98 -19.66
CA HIS A 299 -1.18 5.79 -19.33
C HIS A 299 -0.81 5.34 -17.93
N LEU A 300 -1.79 5.29 -17.04
CA LEU A 300 -1.60 4.86 -15.67
C LEU A 300 -1.39 3.34 -15.62
N PRO A 301 -0.38 2.86 -14.87
CA PRO A 301 -0.28 1.46 -14.47
C PRO A 301 -1.56 0.97 -13.80
N GLY A 302 -1.91 -0.29 -14.01
CA GLY A 302 -3.03 -0.94 -13.34
C GLY A 302 -3.28 -2.34 -13.84
N ALA A 303 -4.55 -2.72 -14.02
CA ALA A 303 -4.97 -4.05 -14.45
C ALA A 303 -4.27 -4.51 -15.75
N LYS A 304 -4.08 -3.61 -16.72
CA LYS A 304 -3.35 -3.92 -17.96
C LYS A 304 -1.92 -4.39 -17.70
N GLU A 305 -1.20 -3.69 -16.84
CA GLU A 305 0.22 -4.00 -16.57
C GLU A 305 0.35 -5.35 -15.88
N LEU A 306 -0.54 -5.63 -14.90
CA LEU A 306 -0.61 -6.94 -14.26
C LEU A 306 -0.95 -8.05 -15.26
N ALA A 307 -1.95 -7.85 -16.11
CA ALA A 307 -2.34 -8.83 -17.14
C ALA A 307 -1.18 -9.17 -18.09
N MET A 308 -0.36 -8.19 -18.46
CA MET A 308 0.73 -8.35 -19.42
C MET A 308 2.04 -8.86 -18.79
N GLN A 309 2.39 -8.38 -17.59
CA GLN A 309 3.68 -8.68 -16.96
C GLN A 309 3.64 -9.88 -16.01
N ASP A 310 2.47 -10.16 -15.43
CA ASP A 310 2.28 -11.28 -14.50
C ASP A 310 1.47 -12.42 -15.14
N GLU A 311 0.93 -12.22 -16.34
CA GLU A 311 0.12 -13.21 -17.10
C GLU A 311 -1.06 -13.76 -16.28
N ILE A 312 -1.64 -12.92 -15.42
CA ILE A 312 -2.74 -13.29 -14.53
C ILE A 312 -4.12 -12.96 -15.12
N PRO A 313 -5.18 -13.69 -14.71
CA PRO A 313 -6.55 -13.33 -15.02
C PRO A 313 -6.98 -12.02 -14.34
N ILE A 314 -7.78 -11.23 -15.06
CA ILE A 314 -8.44 -10.01 -14.60
C ILE A 314 -9.95 -10.29 -14.53
N TYR A 315 -10.47 -10.37 -13.31
CA TYR A 315 -11.88 -10.63 -13.08
C TYR A 315 -12.65 -9.31 -12.99
N VAL A 316 -13.70 -9.18 -13.79
CA VAL A 316 -14.52 -7.96 -13.88
C VAL A 316 -15.96 -8.35 -14.21
N ASN A 317 -16.93 -7.54 -13.79
CA ASN A 317 -18.30 -7.74 -14.21
C ASN A 317 -18.43 -7.61 -15.74
N LYS A 318 -19.23 -8.49 -16.36
CA LYS A 318 -19.42 -8.50 -17.83
C LYS A 318 -19.80 -7.14 -18.42
N HIS A 319 -20.51 -6.29 -17.68
CA HIS A 319 -20.94 -4.99 -18.16
C HIS A 319 -19.81 -3.95 -18.27
N ASP A 320 -18.67 -4.18 -17.60
CA ASP A 320 -17.47 -3.36 -17.70
C ASP A 320 -16.31 -4.07 -18.47
N ALA A 321 -16.50 -5.32 -18.90
CA ALA A 321 -15.45 -6.10 -19.58
C ALA A 321 -15.01 -5.47 -20.92
N GLU A 322 -15.96 -5.09 -21.78
CA GLU A 322 -15.67 -4.49 -23.08
C GLU A 322 -14.92 -3.16 -22.93
N ILE A 323 -15.31 -2.34 -21.95
CA ILE A 323 -14.68 -1.03 -21.73
C ILE A 323 -13.24 -1.17 -21.20
N LEU A 324 -12.94 -2.19 -20.39
CA LEU A 324 -11.57 -2.53 -19.98
C LEU A 324 -10.67 -2.90 -21.18
N VAL A 325 -11.21 -3.67 -22.12
CA VAL A 325 -10.48 -4.05 -23.34
C VAL A 325 -10.28 -2.86 -24.25
N THR A 326 -11.33 -2.06 -24.46
CA THR A 326 -11.33 -1.00 -25.48
C THR A 326 -10.68 0.29 -25.00
N LYS A 327 -10.95 0.75 -23.76
CA LYS A 327 -10.41 2.00 -23.21
C LYS A 327 -9.10 1.80 -22.46
N ASN A 328 -9.01 0.82 -21.56
CA ASN A 328 -7.79 0.58 -20.77
C ASN A 328 -6.78 -0.30 -21.50
N LYS A 329 -7.18 -0.95 -22.61
CA LYS A 329 -6.32 -1.83 -23.42
C LYS A 329 -5.82 -3.04 -22.63
N VAL A 330 -6.64 -3.56 -21.70
CA VAL A 330 -6.38 -4.86 -21.07
C VAL A 330 -6.53 -5.94 -22.15
N PRO A 331 -5.60 -6.92 -22.25
CA PRO A 331 -5.74 -8.01 -23.22
C PRO A 331 -7.05 -8.77 -23.00
N ALA A 332 -7.86 -8.92 -24.06
CA ALA A 332 -9.12 -9.66 -23.98
C ALA A 332 -8.94 -11.10 -23.50
N THR A 333 -7.80 -11.72 -23.80
CA THR A 333 -7.43 -13.07 -23.35
C THR A 333 -7.21 -13.19 -21.84
N SER A 334 -7.00 -12.07 -21.16
CA SER A 334 -6.82 -12.04 -19.70
C SER A 334 -8.12 -11.72 -18.96
N ILE A 335 -9.19 -11.29 -19.65
CA ILE A 335 -10.45 -10.94 -19.02
C ILE A 335 -11.26 -12.19 -18.68
N ILE A 336 -11.70 -12.27 -17.44
CA ILE A 336 -12.69 -13.24 -16.98
C ILE A 336 -13.94 -12.47 -16.56
N GLU A 337 -15.03 -12.67 -17.30
CA GLU A 337 -16.30 -12.02 -17.03
C GLU A 337 -17.02 -12.67 -15.84
N LEU A 338 -17.50 -11.82 -14.94
CA LEU A 338 -18.29 -12.18 -13.78
C LEU A 338 -19.74 -11.72 -13.94
N GLU A 339 -20.65 -12.47 -13.34
CA GLU A 339 -22.07 -12.12 -13.21
C GLU A 339 -22.44 -11.91 -11.74
N ASP A 340 -23.69 -11.50 -11.50
CA ASP A 340 -24.20 -11.43 -10.14
C ASP A 340 -24.17 -12.81 -9.47
N ASN A 341 -23.69 -12.86 -8.22
CA ASN A 341 -23.45 -14.06 -7.43
C ASN A 341 -22.39 -15.01 -7.99
N SER A 342 -21.53 -14.58 -8.93
CA SER A 342 -20.30 -15.32 -9.21
C SER A 342 -19.49 -15.53 -7.94
N GLU A 343 -18.67 -16.58 -7.91
CA GLU A 343 -17.87 -16.95 -6.74
C GLU A 343 -16.45 -17.30 -7.17
N LEU A 344 -15.47 -16.79 -6.42
CA LEU A 344 -14.08 -17.21 -6.47
C LEU A 344 -13.62 -17.64 -5.07
N TYR A 345 -12.55 -18.42 -5.04
CA TYR A 345 -11.99 -18.92 -3.80
C TYR A 345 -10.48 -18.66 -3.75
N VAL A 346 -9.99 -18.30 -2.58
CA VAL A 346 -8.56 -18.30 -2.27
C VAL A 346 -8.38 -19.02 -0.94
N GLY A 347 -7.86 -20.25 -1.02
CA GLY A 347 -7.97 -21.19 0.11
C GLY A 347 -9.42 -21.47 0.47
N GLU A 348 -9.77 -21.27 1.75
CA GLU A 348 -11.14 -21.44 2.26
C GLU A 348 -12.00 -20.16 2.15
N ILE A 349 -11.38 -19.03 1.83
CA ILE A 349 -12.03 -17.73 1.76
C ILE A 349 -12.83 -17.65 0.47
N LYS A 350 -14.12 -17.36 0.60
CA LYS A 350 -15.04 -17.21 -0.52
C LYS A 350 -15.19 -15.74 -0.88
N LEU A 351 -14.93 -15.39 -2.13
CA LEU A 351 -15.21 -14.08 -2.71
C LEU A 351 -16.51 -14.20 -3.51
N LYS A 352 -17.62 -13.68 -2.96
CA LYS A 352 -18.91 -13.63 -3.63
C LYS A 352 -19.10 -12.25 -4.27
N PHE A 353 -19.36 -12.22 -5.57
CA PHE A 353 -19.53 -10.99 -6.34
C PHE A 353 -21.00 -10.59 -6.38
N LEU A 354 -21.29 -9.34 -6.04
CA LEU A 354 -22.63 -8.77 -6.03
C LEU A 354 -22.67 -7.65 -7.07
N HIS A 355 -23.51 -7.79 -8.09
CA HIS A 355 -23.67 -6.74 -9.10
C HIS A 355 -24.39 -5.55 -8.48
N THR A 356 -23.72 -4.41 -8.44
CA THR A 356 -24.18 -3.18 -7.81
C THR A 356 -24.01 -1.99 -8.74
N PRO A 357 -24.74 -1.97 -9.88
CA PRO A 357 -24.62 -0.91 -10.87
C PRO A 357 -25.04 0.44 -10.29
N GLY A 358 -24.48 1.51 -10.86
CA GLY A 358 -24.86 2.87 -10.50
C GLY A 358 -23.77 3.88 -10.84
N HIS A 359 -22.57 3.68 -10.30
CA HIS A 359 -21.41 4.49 -10.67
C HIS A 359 -20.91 4.12 -12.07
N THR A 360 -20.88 2.82 -12.37
CA THR A 360 -20.74 2.28 -13.73
C THR A 360 -21.79 1.18 -13.96
N PRO A 361 -22.02 0.77 -15.22
CA PRO A 361 -22.90 -0.36 -15.53
C PRO A 361 -22.41 -1.70 -14.93
N GLY A 362 -21.09 -1.90 -14.84
CA GLY A 362 -20.48 -3.11 -14.27
C GLY A 362 -19.99 -2.99 -12.83
N SER A 363 -20.36 -1.93 -12.10
CA SER A 363 -19.99 -1.79 -10.69
C SER A 363 -20.42 -3.02 -9.88
N GLN A 364 -19.51 -3.56 -9.07
CA GLN A 364 -19.75 -4.74 -8.23
C GLN A 364 -19.07 -4.62 -6.87
N CYS A 365 -19.74 -5.15 -5.85
CA CYS A 365 -19.18 -5.33 -4.51
C CYS A 365 -18.72 -6.78 -4.33
N ILE A 366 -17.70 -6.98 -3.49
CA ILE A 366 -17.10 -8.29 -3.22
C ILE A 366 -17.33 -8.61 -1.75
N LEU A 367 -18.18 -9.59 -1.47
CA LEU A 367 -18.45 -10.09 -0.14
C LEU A 367 -17.50 -11.25 0.17
N LEU A 368 -16.61 -11.04 1.13
CA LEU A 368 -15.74 -12.07 1.68
C LEU A 368 -16.51 -12.86 2.75
N GLU A 369 -16.63 -14.16 2.53
CA GLU A 369 -17.22 -15.12 3.45
C GLU A 369 -16.20 -16.22 3.81
N ASN A 370 -16.52 -17.04 4.82
CA ASN A 370 -15.65 -18.11 5.32
C ASN A 370 -14.27 -17.61 5.79
N ILE A 371 -14.20 -16.42 6.38
CA ILE A 371 -12.97 -15.87 6.95
C ILE A 371 -12.57 -16.72 8.17
N PRO A 372 -11.48 -17.52 8.11
CA PRO A 372 -11.15 -18.39 9.22
C PRO A 372 -10.59 -17.58 10.39
N GLY A 373 -10.75 -18.07 11.63
CA GLY A 373 -10.38 -17.36 12.86
C GLY A 373 -11.34 -16.25 13.29
N CYS A 374 -12.28 -15.83 12.44
CA CYS A 374 -13.27 -14.81 12.75
C CYS A 374 -14.69 -15.36 12.51
N LEU A 375 -15.21 -16.12 13.49
CA LEU A 375 -16.52 -16.75 13.41
C LEU A 375 -17.61 -15.67 13.17
N ASN A 376 -18.26 -15.69 12.00
CA ASN A 376 -19.28 -14.75 11.51
C ASN A 376 -18.78 -13.40 10.93
N ASP A 377 -17.48 -13.17 10.81
CA ASP A 377 -17.01 -11.95 10.16
C ASP A 377 -17.27 -11.98 8.65
N LYS A 378 -17.92 -10.92 8.17
CA LYS A 378 -18.07 -10.65 6.74
C LYS A 378 -17.44 -9.30 6.41
N ILE A 379 -16.68 -9.30 5.33
CA ILE A 379 -16.06 -8.09 4.79
C ILE A 379 -16.69 -7.82 3.43
N LEU A 380 -17.13 -6.59 3.21
CA LEU A 380 -17.66 -6.12 1.93
C LEU A 380 -16.70 -5.07 1.36
N ILE A 381 -16.07 -5.38 0.23
CA ILE A 381 -15.32 -4.41 -0.55
C ILE A 381 -16.28 -3.81 -1.58
N THR A 382 -16.46 -2.49 -1.55
CA THR A 382 -17.60 -1.85 -2.24
C THR A 382 -17.23 -1.09 -3.52
N GLY A 383 -15.95 -0.95 -3.83
CA GLY A 383 -15.49 -0.05 -4.88
C GLY A 383 -16.15 1.33 -4.70
N ASP A 384 -16.73 1.86 -5.76
CA ASP A 384 -17.41 3.16 -5.77
C ASP A 384 -18.92 3.07 -5.53
N THR A 385 -19.43 1.89 -5.14
CA THR A 385 -20.85 1.73 -4.82
C THR A 385 -21.18 2.43 -3.51
N LEU A 386 -20.37 2.23 -2.47
CA LEU A 386 -20.60 2.77 -1.14
C LEU A 386 -19.28 3.21 -0.50
N PHE A 387 -19.25 4.47 -0.08
CA PHE A 387 -18.20 5.06 0.73
C PHE A 387 -18.72 5.34 2.14
N LYS A 388 -17.84 5.74 3.05
CA LYS A 388 -18.27 6.19 4.38
C LYS A 388 -19.04 7.50 4.27
N GLY A 389 -20.35 7.45 4.53
CA GLY A 389 -21.25 8.60 4.53
C GLY A 389 -21.70 9.08 3.15
N THR A 390 -21.31 8.42 2.05
CA THR A 390 -21.63 8.81 0.67
C THR A 390 -21.51 7.64 -0.30
N CYS A 391 -21.78 7.82 -1.58
CA CYS A 391 -21.52 6.87 -2.66
C CYS A 391 -20.61 7.48 -3.73
N GLY A 392 -20.26 6.68 -4.75
CA GLY A 392 -19.59 7.14 -5.95
C GLY A 392 -20.43 8.14 -6.75
N ARG A 393 -19.77 8.80 -7.69
CA ARG A 393 -20.37 9.83 -8.53
C ARG A 393 -21.50 9.27 -9.40
N LEU A 394 -22.51 10.10 -9.65
CA LEU A 394 -23.70 9.76 -10.46
C LEU A 394 -23.92 10.75 -11.62
N ASP A 395 -22.96 11.62 -11.87
CA ASP A 395 -23.01 12.69 -12.86
C ASP A 395 -22.16 12.40 -14.11
N LEU A 396 -21.52 11.23 -14.18
CA LEU A 396 -20.79 10.80 -15.38
C LEU A 396 -21.74 10.17 -16.41
N PRO A 397 -21.37 10.17 -17.71
CA PRO A 397 -22.26 9.70 -18.78
C PRO A 397 -22.77 8.27 -18.61
N ASP A 398 -21.94 7.38 -18.04
CA ASP A 398 -22.21 5.96 -17.90
C ASP A 398 -22.86 5.61 -16.54
N CYS A 399 -23.14 6.61 -15.68
CA CYS A 399 -23.80 6.42 -14.40
C CYS A 399 -25.32 6.22 -14.53
N ASP A 400 -25.92 5.50 -13.58
CA ASP A 400 -27.36 5.35 -13.42
C ASP A 400 -27.79 5.59 -11.96
N VAL A 401 -28.48 6.71 -11.74
CA VAL A 401 -28.96 7.14 -10.42
C VAL A 401 -29.94 6.13 -9.80
N LYS A 402 -30.83 5.55 -10.61
CA LYS A 402 -31.84 4.59 -10.14
C LYS A 402 -31.23 3.22 -9.89
N ALA A 403 -30.25 2.82 -10.69
CA ALA A 403 -29.46 1.62 -10.43
C ALA A 403 -28.70 1.74 -9.10
N MET A 404 -28.04 2.89 -8.84
CA MET A 404 -27.36 3.13 -7.56
C MET A 404 -28.32 3.04 -6.37
N TYR A 405 -29.53 3.62 -6.49
CA TYR A 405 -30.58 3.46 -5.47
C TYR A 405 -30.89 2.00 -5.18
N ASN A 406 -31.10 1.20 -6.22
CA ASN A 406 -31.39 -0.23 -6.06
C ASN A 406 -30.21 -0.98 -5.41
N SER A 407 -28.99 -0.70 -5.84
CA SER A 407 -27.76 -1.27 -5.27
C SER A 407 -27.63 -0.97 -3.78
N LEU A 408 -27.80 0.29 -3.38
CA LEU A 408 -27.69 0.69 -1.97
C LEU A 408 -28.87 0.18 -1.13
N GLN A 409 -30.10 0.46 -1.54
CA GLN A 409 -31.29 0.28 -0.70
C GLN A 409 -31.89 -1.12 -0.79
N LYS A 410 -31.76 -1.80 -1.94
CA LYS A 410 -32.37 -3.13 -2.16
C LYS A 410 -31.37 -4.27 -2.02
N VAL A 411 -30.06 -4.01 -2.11
CA VAL A 411 -29.00 -5.02 -1.94
C VAL A 411 -28.22 -4.77 -0.64
N LEU A 412 -27.45 -3.68 -0.55
CA LEU A 412 -26.52 -3.48 0.57
C LEU A 412 -27.22 -3.22 1.92
N ALA A 413 -28.31 -2.45 1.94
CA ALA A 413 -29.04 -2.13 3.17
C ALA A 413 -29.65 -3.36 3.87
N LYS A 414 -29.85 -4.47 3.14
CA LYS A 414 -30.38 -5.75 3.66
C LYS A 414 -29.32 -6.63 4.31
N MET A 415 -28.04 -6.25 4.23
CA MET A 415 -26.96 -7.00 4.86
C MET A 415 -26.98 -6.86 6.39
N GLY A 416 -26.31 -7.80 7.08
CA GLY A 416 -26.13 -7.77 8.53
C GLY A 416 -25.36 -6.54 9.01
N ASP A 417 -25.70 -6.06 10.20
CA ASP A 417 -25.12 -4.86 10.83
C ASP A 417 -23.62 -4.97 11.08
N ASP A 418 -23.15 -6.20 11.30
CA ASP A 418 -21.78 -6.61 11.58
C ASP A 418 -20.87 -6.62 10.35
N VAL A 419 -21.43 -6.51 9.14
CA VAL A 419 -20.65 -6.48 7.91
C VAL A 419 -19.76 -5.23 7.85
N ARG A 420 -18.45 -5.46 7.81
CA ARG A 420 -17.43 -4.41 7.67
C ARG A 420 -17.32 -3.97 6.22
N VAL A 421 -17.27 -2.68 5.97
CA VAL A 421 -17.28 -2.10 4.64
C VAL A 421 -15.95 -1.42 4.34
N PHE A 422 -15.39 -1.74 3.18
CA PHE A 422 -14.09 -1.29 2.68
C PHE A 422 -14.26 -0.64 1.28
N PRO A 423 -14.23 0.69 1.19
CA PRO A 423 -14.53 1.43 -0.04
C PRO A 423 -13.39 1.44 -1.07
N GLY A 424 -13.66 1.82 -2.31
CA GLY A 424 -12.61 2.09 -3.30
C GLY A 424 -11.77 3.34 -3.02
N HIS A 425 -12.32 4.31 -2.27
CA HIS A 425 -11.69 5.61 -1.98
C HIS A 425 -11.87 6.07 -0.53
N ASP A 426 -10.88 6.82 -0.01
CA ASP A 426 -10.90 7.42 1.33
C ASP A 426 -11.41 8.89 1.32
N TYR A 427 -12.65 9.11 0.88
CA TYR A 427 -13.28 10.44 0.91
C TYR A 427 -13.91 10.80 2.27
N GLY A 428 -14.33 9.82 3.06
CA GLY A 428 -14.95 10.00 4.38
C GLY A 428 -14.35 9.15 5.50
N GLY A 429 -13.31 8.37 5.19
CA GLY A 429 -12.70 7.38 6.05
C GLY A 429 -12.54 6.04 5.33
N ALA A 430 -11.39 5.40 5.54
CA ALA A 430 -10.99 4.21 4.79
C ALA A 430 -11.73 2.91 5.15
N ARG A 431 -12.70 2.95 6.06
CA ARG A 431 -13.60 1.83 6.41
C ARG A 431 -14.84 2.32 7.15
N THR A 432 -15.92 1.55 7.08
CA THR A 432 -17.18 1.75 7.82
C THR A 432 -17.84 0.39 8.11
N THR A 433 -19.11 0.38 8.52
CA THR A 433 -19.93 -0.85 8.66
C THR A 433 -21.31 -0.60 8.07
N ILE A 434 -22.02 -1.67 7.69
CA ILE A 434 -23.41 -1.56 7.25
C ILE A 434 -24.27 -0.88 8.34
N ALA A 435 -24.05 -1.19 9.62
CA ALA A 435 -24.74 -0.51 10.73
C ALA A 435 -24.51 1.01 10.74
N CYS A 436 -23.25 1.45 10.63
CA CYS A 436 -22.92 2.88 10.61
C CYS A 436 -23.55 3.59 9.41
N GLU A 437 -23.47 3.00 8.22
CA GLU A 437 -24.05 3.59 7.00
C GLU A 437 -25.58 3.58 7.02
N ARG A 438 -26.22 2.64 7.71
CA ARG A 438 -27.67 2.64 7.90
C ARG A 438 -28.12 3.73 8.87
N GLN A 439 -27.32 4.02 9.88
CA GLN A 439 -27.65 5.06 10.86
C GLN A 439 -27.34 6.48 10.36
N ARG A 440 -26.24 6.66 9.64
CA ARG A 440 -25.67 7.99 9.36
C ARG A 440 -25.26 8.22 7.90
N GLY A 441 -25.31 7.19 7.06
CA GLY A 441 -24.83 7.25 5.69
C GLY A 441 -25.91 7.02 4.65
N TYR A 442 -25.51 6.47 3.51
CA TYR A 442 -26.35 6.29 2.33
C TYR A 442 -27.14 4.97 2.31
N LEU A 443 -27.01 4.17 3.38
CA LEU A 443 -27.89 3.03 3.63
C LEU A 443 -29.04 3.35 4.59
N LYS A 444 -29.14 4.60 5.08
CA LYS A 444 -30.34 5.05 5.80
C LYS A 444 -31.56 4.86 4.90
N THR A 445 -32.70 4.53 5.50
CA THR A 445 -33.93 4.31 4.74
C THR A 445 -34.29 5.57 3.96
N LEU A 446 -34.32 5.44 2.63
CA LEU A 446 -34.70 6.50 1.70
C LEU A 446 -35.71 5.95 0.70
N SER A 447 -36.77 6.71 0.44
CA SER A 447 -37.66 6.44 -0.68
C SER A 447 -36.95 6.72 -2.00
N GLU A 448 -37.41 6.07 -3.08
CA GLU A 448 -36.89 6.32 -4.42
C GLU A 448 -37.07 7.80 -4.79
N ASP A 449 -38.21 8.40 -4.46
CA ASP A 449 -38.49 9.82 -4.74
C ASP A 449 -37.51 10.76 -4.03
N GLU A 450 -37.23 10.53 -2.75
CA GLU A 450 -36.21 11.31 -2.00
C GLU A 450 -34.84 11.18 -2.65
N TRP A 451 -34.44 9.97 -3.05
CA TRP A 451 -33.17 9.72 -3.72
C TRP A 451 -33.07 10.44 -5.06
N MET A 452 -34.08 10.29 -5.90
CA MET A 452 -34.13 10.95 -7.21
C MET A 452 -34.14 12.47 -7.05
N HIS A 453 -34.78 13.01 -6.02
CA HIS A 453 -34.73 14.44 -5.72
C HIS A 453 -33.33 14.92 -5.33
N MET A 454 -32.55 14.11 -4.59
CA MET A 454 -31.19 14.47 -4.19
C MET A 454 -30.18 14.42 -5.33
N HIS A 455 -30.33 13.47 -6.26
CA HIS A 455 -29.27 13.13 -7.23
C HIS A 455 -29.61 13.42 -8.69
N CYS A 456 -30.88 13.62 -9.05
CA CYS A 456 -31.24 14.03 -10.41
C CYS A 456 -31.39 15.55 -10.51
N PRO A 457 -30.83 16.18 -11.55
CA PRO A 457 -31.16 17.57 -11.89
C PRO A 457 -32.66 17.69 -12.21
N PRO A 458 -33.30 18.86 -11.96
CA PRO A 458 -34.74 19.05 -12.11
C PRO A 458 -35.29 18.58 -13.47
N GLU A 459 -34.50 18.75 -14.52
CA GLU A 459 -34.83 18.39 -15.91
C GLU A 459 -35.01 16.88 -16.14
N LYS A 460 -34.38 16.03 -15.31
CA LYS A 460 -34.43 14.57 -15.43
C LYS A 460 -35.44 13.90 -14.47
N ARG A 461 -36.22 14.68 -13.70
CA ARG A 461 -37.16 14.14 -12.68
C ARG A 461 -38.53 13.76 -13.24
N ALA A 462 -38.83 14.10 -14.49
CA ALA A 462 -40.17 13.99 -15.09
C ALA A 462 -40.25 13.01 -16.28
N ALA A 463 -39.22 12.18 -16.48
CA ALA A 463 -39.19 11.09 -17.45
C ALA A 463 -39.21 9.75 -16.70
#